data_AF-A0A7J7KP86-F1
#
_entry.id   AF-A0A7J7KP86-F1
#
_cell.length_a   1.000
_cell.length_b   1.000
_cell.length_c   1.000
_cell.angle_alpha   90.00
_cell.angle_beta   90.00
_cell.angle_gamma   90.00
#
_symmetry.space_group_name_H-M   'P 1'
#
loop_
_entity.id
_entity.type
_entity.pdbx_description
1 polymer ?
#
loop_
_entity_poly.entity_id
_entity_poly.type
_entity_poly.pdbx_seq_one_letter_code
_entity_poly.pdbx_strand_id
1 'polypeptide(L)'
;MAIYYVIFFIIFPFFFVNIFVALIIITFQQQGDTELEDQNLDKNQKQCIDFVVNAKRMDKYVPRNKLGNQHRIWVIVNSWPFDFFIMLIIALNTIVLMTKYHKEDEDLTPLDHLFKEKILNYVNIVFTSVFTIECALKIYAFNPKNYFRDAWNAFDFITVVGSIVDIFVSNYSVSMLLFSKTLLVVLILMHCLHVLDTILD
;
A
#
# COMPACT_ATOMS: atom_id res chain seq x y z
N MET A 1 -17.62 -19.26 -51.97
CA MET A 1 -18.49 -19.60 -50.83
C MET A 1 -17.87 -19.23 -49.48
N ALA A 2 -16.61 -19.60 -49.16
CA ALA A 2 -15.98 -19.25 -47.88
C ALA A 2 -15.82 -17.73 -47.63
N ILE A 3 -15.45 -16.94 -48.66
CA ILE A 3 -15.29 -15.48 -48.55
C ILE A 3 -16.59 -14.78 -48.13
N TYR A 4 -17.74 -15.25 -48.59
CA TYR A 4 -19.04 -14.70 -48.20
C TYR A 4 -19.25 -14.83 -46.69
N TYR A 5 -18.95 -16.01 -46.12
CA TYR A 5 -19.07 -16.22 -44.68
C TYR A 5 -18.07 -15.39 -43.88
N VAL A 6 -16.85 -15.19 -44.36
CA VAL A 6 -15.85 -14.34 -43.69
C VAL A 6 -16.32 -12.88 -43.64
N ILE A 7 -16.81 -12.33 -44.76
CA ILE A 7 -17.33 -10.97 -44.80
C ILE A 7 -18.56 -10.83 -43.90
N PHE A 8 -19.48 -11.78 -43.95
CA PHE A 8 -20.71 -11.74 -43.16
C PHE A 8 -20.49 -11.94 -41.66
N PHE A 9 -19.58 -12.82 -41.24
CA PHE A 9 -19.36 -13.10 -39.81
C PHE A 9 -18.30 -12.23 -39.15
N ILE A 10 -17.43 -11.55 -39.92
CA ILE A 10 -16.38 -10.71 -39.35
C ILE A 10 -16.67 -9.24 -39.60
N ILE A 11 -16.91 -8.84 -40.84
CA ILE A 11 -16.99 -7.42 -41.21
C ILE A 11 -18.31 -6.81 -40.75
N PHE A 12 -19.43 -7.53 -40.93
CA PHE A 12 -20.75 -7.02 -40.56
C PHE A 12 -20.91 -6.83 -39.03
N PRO A 13 -20.54 -7.78 -38.15
CA PRO A 13 -20.61 -7.57 -36.71
C PRO A 13 -19.65 -6.48 -36.22
N PHE A 14 -18.45 -6.38 -36.81
CA PHE A 14 -17.49 -5.34 -36.44
C PHE A 14 -18.05 -3.93 -36.70
N PHE A 15 -18.68 -3.71 -37.86
CA PHE A 15 -19.32 -2.44 -38.17
C PHE A 15 -20.52 -2.15 -37.25
N PHE A 16 -21.34 -3.17 -36.98
CA PHE A 16 -22.51 -3.03 -36.12
C PHE A 16 -22.13 -2.64 -34.68
N VAL A 17 -21.08 -3.25 -34.12
CA VAL A 17 -20.56 -2.89 -32.79
C VAL A 17 -20.06 -1.45 -32.76
N ASN A 18 -19.33 -1.00 -33.78
CA ASN A 18 -18.82 0.37 -33.83
C ASN A 18 -19.95 1.42 -33.89
N ILE A 19 -21.00 1.18 -34.68
CA ILE A 19 -22.19 2.04 -34.69
C ILE A 19 -22.89 2.02 -33.34
N PHE A 20 -23.07 0.84 -32.75
CA PHE A 20 -23.76 0.71 -31.47
C PHE A 20 -23.02 1.44 -30.35
N VAL A 21 -21.69 1.30 -30.28
CA VAL A 21 -20.84 2.03 -29.34
C VAL A 21 -20.95 3.54 -29.55
N ALA A 22 -20.92 4.01 -30.80
CA ALA A 22 -21.08 5.43 -31.10
C ALA A 22 -22.44 5.98 -30.66
N LEU A 23 -23.53 5.25 -30.91
CA LEU A 23 -24.87 5.64 -30.45
C LEU A 23 -24.95 5.72 -28.93
N ILE A 24 -24.40 4.72 -28.22
CA ILE A 24 -24.34 4.72 -26.77
C ILE A 24 -23.59 5.96 -26.26
N ILE A 25 -22.41 6.26 -26.80
CA ILE A 25 -21.61 7.43 -26.40
C ILE A 25 -22.41 8.72 -26.60
N ILE A 26 -23.06 8.90 -27.75
CA ILE A 26 -23.86 10.09 -28.04
C ILE A 26 -25.02 10.21 -27.06
N THR A 27 -25.75 9.12 -26.80
CA THR A 27 -26.88 9.14 -25.86
C THR A 27 -26.43 9.46 -24.43
N PHE A 28 -25.30 8.92 -23.96
CA PHE A 28 -24.76 9.24 -22.64
C PHE A 28 -24.24 10.67 -22.54
N GLN A 29 -23.62 11.19 -23.61
CA GLN A 29 -23.20 12.59 -23.67
C GLN A 29 -24.42 13.52 -23.60
N GLN A 30 -25.48 13.20 -24.36
CA GLN A 30 -26.70 14.00 -24.37
C GLN A 30 -27.43 13.95 -23.01
N GLN A 31 -27.53 12.78 -22.38
CA GLN A 31 -28.08 12.64 -21.03
C GLN A 31 -27.26 13.41 -20.00
N GLY A 32 -25.93 13.29 -20.05
CA GLY A 32 -25.03 14.02 -19.17
C GLY A 32 -25.16 15.53 -19.35
N ASP A 33 -25.28 16.03 -20.58
CA ASP A 33 -25.46 17.45 -20.87
C ASP A 33 -26.83 17.96 -20.39
N THR A 34 -27.92 17.21 -20.57
CA THR A 34 -29.26 17.59 -20.06
C THR A 34 -29.32 17.64 -18.53
N GLU A 35 -28.69 16.69 -17.82
CA GLU A 35 -28.60 16.72 -16.35
C GLU A 35 -27.77 17.90 -15.81
N LEU A 36 -26.84 18.41 -16.63
CA LEU A 36 -26.05 19.58 -16.30
C LEU A 36 -26.79 20.89 -16.62
N GLU A 37 -27.57 20.92 -17.69
CA GLU A 37 -28.37 22.08 -18.11
C GLU A 37 -29.55 22.37 -17.16
N ASP A 38 -30.10 21.35 -16.49
CA ASP A 38 -31.13 21.48 -15.45
C ASP A 38 -30.60 22.22 -14.19
N GLN A 39 -29.28 22.41 -14.10
CA GLN A 39 -28.61 23.21 -13.09
C GLN A 39 -28.01 24.45 -13.79
N ASN A 40 -28.27 25.66 -13.30
CA ASN A 40 -27.72 26.91 -13.85
C ASN A 40 -26.18 27.07 -13.65
N LEU A 41 -25.45 25.96 -13.54
CA LEU A 41 -24.05 25.87 -13.13
C LEU A 41 -23.27 25.11 -14.19
N ASP A 42 -22.14 25.67 -14.63
CA ASP A 42 -21.21 25.00 -15.55
C ASP A 42 -20.61 23.71 -14.92
N LYS A 43 -20.16 22.77 -15.76
CA LYS A 43 -19.58 21.48 -15.31
C LYS A 43 -18.46 21.68 -14.30
N ASN A 44 -17.58 22.66 -14.56
CA ASN A 44 -16.45 22.96 -13.70
C ASN A 44 -16.90 23.58 -12.36
N GLN A 45 -17.98 24.38 -12.38
CA GLN A 45 -18.54 24.99 -11.18
C GLN A 45 -19.17 23.92 -10.28
N LYS A 46 -19.93 22.98 -10.87
CA LYS A 46 -20.52 21.86 -10.13
C LYS A 46 -19.44 21.00 -9.48
N GLN A 47 -18.37 20.65 -10.20
CA GLN A 47 -17.25 19.88 -9.64
C GLN A 47 -16.53 20.63 -8.51
N CYS A 48 -16.31 21.94 -8.66
CA CYS A 48 -15.71 22.75 -7.61
C CYS A 48 -16.60 22.82 -6.36
N ILE A 49 -17.90 23.04 -6.53
CA ILE A 49 -18.86 23.07 -5.42
C ILE A 49 -18.92 21.72 -4.73
N ASP A 50 -19.04 20.64 -5.48
CA ASP A 50 -19.13 19.28 -4.92
C ASP A 50 -17.85 18.90 -4.17
N PHE A 51 -16.68 19.26 -4.71
CA PHE A 51 -15.41 19.11 -4.01
C PHE A 51 -15.39 19.90 -2.71
N VAL A 52 -15.79 21.17 -2.71
CA VAL A 52 -15.78 22.01 -1.50
C VAL A 52 -16.79 21.52 -0.46
N VAL A 53 -17.98 21.08 -0.88
CA VAL A 53 -19.04 20.58 0.01
C VAL A 53 -18.68 19.23 0.61
N ASN A 54 -18.07 18.34 -0.18
CA ASN A 54 -17.70 16.99 0.27
C ASN A 54 -16.28 16.92 0.85
N ALA A 55 -15.47 17.97 0.72
CA ALA A 55 -14.13 18.03 1.26
C ALA A 55 -14.17 17.84 2.79
N LYS A 56 -13.79 16.64 3.22
CA LYS A 56 -13.60 16.36 4.63
C LYS A 56 -12.22 16.84 5.05
N ARG A 57 -12.14 17.63 6.12
CA ARG A 57 -10.87 18.08 6.67
C ARG A 57 -10.02 16.87 7.06
N MET A 58 -8.82 16.76 6.48
CA MET A 58 -7.82 15.81 6.95
C MET A 58 -7.27 16.28 8.30
N ASP A 59 -7.75 15.67 9.38
CA ASP A 59 -7.30 15.98 10.73
C ASP A 59 -5.92 15.33 10.98
N LYS A 60 -4.84 16.01 10.58
CA LYS A 60 -3.48 15.62 10.98
C LYS A 60 -3.23 16.05 12.43
N TYR A 61 -2.94 15.08 13.31
CA TYR A 61 -2.68 15.36 14.74
C TYR A 61 -1.38 16.12 14.91
N VAL A 62 -1.43 17.23 15.67
CA VAL A 62 -0.27 18.01 16.08
C VAL A 62 -0.19 18.00 17.61
N PRO A 63 0.95 17.63 18.22
CA PRO A 63 1.08 17.59 19.67
C PRO A 63 0.89 18.98 20.28
N ARG A 64 0.09 19.04 21.34
CA ARG A 64 -0.33 20.31 21.98
C ARG A 64 0.82 21.04 22.69
N ASN A 65 1.81 20.30 23.19
CA ASN A 65 2.96 20.87 23.90
C ASN A 65 4.20 20.98 22.99
N LYS A 66 4.43 22.17 22.42
CA LYS A 66 5.53 22.44 21.48
C LYS A 66 6.94 22.43 22.11
N LEU A 67 7.03 22.52 23.44
CA LEU A 67 8.31 22.60 24.19
C LEU A 67 8.74 21.25 24.80
N GLY A 68 7.88 20.23 24.77
CA GLY A 68 8.20 18.92 25.32
C GLY A 68 9.04 18.04 24.39
N ASN A 69 9.76 17.06 24.96
CA ASN A 69 10.50 16.04 24.20
C ASN A 69 9.61 15.29 23.19
N GLN A 70 8.30 15.20 23.46
CA GLN A 70 7.29 14.64 22.56
C GLN A 70 7.22 15.38 21.21
N HIS A 71 7.28 16.71 21.20
CA HIS A 71 7.24 17.48 19.94
C HIS A 71 8.49 17.24 19.09
N ARG A 72 9.68 17.12 19.72
CA ARG A 72 10.92 16.80 18.99
C ARG A 72 10.83 15.44 18.31
N ILE A 73 10.35 14.43 19.03
CA ILE A 73 10.17 13.07 18.49
C ILE A 73 9.12 13.07 17.39
N TRP A 74 8.00 13.80 17.57
CA TRP A 74 6.99 13.95 16.54
C TRP A 74 7.53 14.59 15.25
N VAL A 75 8.37 15.62 15.35
CA VAL A 75 9.02 16.25 14.19
C VAL A 75 9.94 15.28 13.45
N ILE A 76 10.70 14.46 14.19
CA ILE A 76 11.61 13.45 13.60
C ILE A 76 10.80 12.37 12.88
N VAL A 77 9.79 11.81 13.56
CA VAL A 77 8.97 10.71 13.04
C VAL A 77 8.11 11.16 11.86
N ASN A 78 7.64 12.41 11.83
CA ASN A 78 6.86 12.97 10.72
C ASN A 78 7.78 13.60 9.64
N SER A 79 9.09 13.34 9.65
CA SER A 79 9.99 13.90 8.66
C SER A 79 10.10 13.01 7.42
N TRP A 80 10.09 13.62 6.24
CA TRP A 80 10.27 12.92 4.96
C TRP A 80 11.49 11.97 4.89
N PRO A 81 12.69 12.31 5.42
CA PRO A 81 13.82 11.38 5.42
C PRO A 81 13.62 10.15 6.32
N PHE A 82 12.83 10.27 7.39
CA PHE A 82 12.52 9.13 8.26
C PHE A 82 11.61 8.13 7.54
N ASP A 83 10.57 8.63 6.87
CA ASP A 83 9.68 7.78 6.06
C ASP A 83 10.44 7.09 4.91
N PHE A 84 11.34 7.81 4.24
CA PHE A 84 12.21 7.22 3.21
C PHE A 84 13.18 6.15 3.77
N PHE A 85 13.71 6.36 4.97
CA PHE A 85 14.56 5.38 5.64
C PHE A 85 13.82 4.08 5.95
N ILE A 86 12.60 4.17 6.49
CA ILE A 86 11.76 2.99 6.75
C ILE A 86 11.43 2.28 5.44
N MET A 87 11.10 3.02 4.39
CA MET A 87 10.83 2.45 3.06
C MET A 87 12.03 1.69 2.50
N LEU A 88 13.24 2.25 2.63
CA LEU A 88 14.48 1.59 2.24
C LEU A 88 14.68 0.27 3.00
N ILE A 89 14.41 0.27 4.30
CA ILE A 89 14.54 -0.93 5.14
C ILE A 89 13.53 -2.01 4.75
N ILE A 90 12.29 -1.63 4.45
CA ILE A 90 11.27 -2.56 3.94
C ILE A 90 11.73 -3.14 2.59
N ALA A 91 12.23 -2.31 1.68
CA ALA A 91 12.74 -2.77 0.39
C ALA A 91 13.92 -3.75 0.56
N LEU A 92 14.88 -3.44 1.42
CA LEU A 92 16.00 -4.33 1.73
C LEU A 92 15.53 -5.65 2.35
N ASN A 93 14.54 -5.62 3.25
CA ASN A 93 13.94 -6.82 3.82
C ASN A 93 13.37 -7.74 2.73
N THR A 94 12.68 -7.20 1.73
CA THR A 94 12.18 -8.03 0.62
C THR A 94 13.25 -8.61 -0.26
N ILE A 95 14.32 -7.87 -0.54
CA ILE A 95 15.43 -8.40 -1.34
C ILE A 95 16.04 -9.59 -0.62
N VAL A 96 16.28 -9.47 0.69
CA VAL A 96 16.77 -10.58 1.54
C VAL A 96 15.80 -11.76 1.56
N LEU A 97 14.50 -11.49 1.56
CA LEU A 97 13.50 -12.56 1.51
C LEU A 97 13.44 -13.24 0.13
N MET A 98 13.63 -12.50 -0.95
CA MET A 98 13.66 -13.04 -2.32
C MET A 98 14.89 -13.93 -2.54
N THR A 99 16.05 -13.59 -1.96
CA THR A 99 17.24 -14.46 -2.02
C THR A 99 17.08 -15.77 -1.24
N LYS A 100 16.10 -15.86 -0.32
CA LYS A 100 15.71 -17.13 0.31
C LYS A 100 15.02 -18.08 -0.68
N TYR A 101 14.24 -17.56 -1.62
CA TYR A 101 13.48 -18.36 -2.60
C TYR A 101 14.21 -18.61 -3.91
N HIS A 102 15.23 -17.81 -4.23
CA HIS A 102 16.03 -18.05 -5.42
C HIS A 102 16.90 -19.29 -5.21
N LYS A 103 16.36 -20.41 -5.68
CA LYS A 103 16.96 -21.75 -5.84
C LYS A 103 17.51 -22.38 -4.56
N GLU A 104 16.76 -23.37 -4.07
CA GLU A 104 17.36 -24.60 -3.55
C GLU A 104 18.16 -25.24 -4.71
N ASP A 105 19.28 -24.64 -5.12
CA ASP A 105 20.20 -25.34 -6.01
C ASP A 105 20.77 -26.49 -5.19
N GLU A 106 20.49 -27.71 -5.62
CA GLU A 106 20.93 -29.00 -5.04
C GLU A 106 22.47 -29.13 -4.88
N ASP A 107 23.24 -28.10 -5.28
CA ASP A 107 24.70 -28.05 -5.27
C ASP A 107 25.32 -27.31 -4.06
N LEU A 108 24.53 -26.72 -3.16
CA LEU A 108 25.09 -26.09 -1.95
C LEU A 108 25.42 -27.12 -0.86
N THR A 109 26.63 -27.03 -0.29
CA THR A 109 27.03 -27.92 0.79
C THR A 109 26.16 -27.72 2.03
N PRO A 110 25.94 -28.76 2.86
CA PRO A 110 25.12 -28.65 4.07
C PRO A 110 25.60 -27.58 5.06
N LEU A 111 26.88 -27.18 4.98
CA LEU A 111 27.45 -26.09 5.78
C LEU A 111 26.99 -24.70 5.28
N ASP A 112 26.88 -24.51 3.96
CA ASP A 112 26.44 -23.23 3.37
C ASP A 112 24.96 -22.97 3.65
N HIS A 113 24.13 -24.03 3.67
CA HIS A 113 22.72 -23.93 4.04
C HIS A 113 22.55 -23.45 5.48
N LEU A 114 23.29 -24.04 6.43
CA LEU A 114 23.24 -23.66 7.84
C LEU A 114 23.69 -22.21 8.07
N PHE A 115 24.71 -21.75 7.33
CA PHE A 115 25.19 -20.37 7.40
C PHE A 115 24.17 -19.39 6.82
N LYS A 116 23.56 -19.72 5.67
CA LYS A 116 22.49 -18.94 5.03
C LYS A 116 21.29 -18.77 5.96
N GLU A 117 20.83 -19.87 6.59
CA GLU A 117 19.72 -19.83 7.56
C GLU A 117 20.02 -18.97 8.79
N LYS A 118 21.23 -19.08 9.36
CA LYS A 118 21.64 -18.25 10.50
C LYS A 118 21.68 -16.77 10.14
N ILE A 119 22.22 -16.42 8.97
CA ILE A 119 22.24 -15.03 8.49
C ILE A 119 20.82 -14.51 8.28
N LEU A 120 19.96 -15.29 7.61
CA LEU A 120 18.56 -14.93 7.37
C LEU A 120 17.82 -14.66 8.68
N ASN A 121 18.00 -15.53 9.69
CA ASN A 121 17.39 -15.33 11.00
C ASN A 121 17.92 -14.08 11.71
N TYR A 122 19.23 -13.85 11.69
CA TYR A 122 19.82 -12.65 12.27
C TYR A 122 19.28 -11.38 11.60
N VAL A 123 19.22 -11.38 10.27
CA VAL A 123 18.71 -10.24 9.49
C VAL A 123 17.21 -9.99 9.75
N ASN A 124 16.39 -11.04 9.87
CA ASN A 124 14.98 -10.89 10.24
C ASN A 124 14.79 -10.30 11.64
N ILE A 125 15.63 -10.68 12.61
CA ILE A 125 15.61 -10.11 13.96
C ILE A 125 15.96 -8.62 13.91
N VAL A 126 17.00 -8.25 13.17
CA VAL A 126 17.40 -6.84 12.98
C VAL A 126 16.25 -6.04 12.37
N PHE A 127 15.64 -6.52 11.28
CA PHE A 127 14.52 -5.82 10.65
C PHE A 127 13.32 -5.67 11.60
N THR A 128 12.94 -6.73 12.31
CA THR A 128 11.86 -6.69 13.31
C THR A 128 12.15 -5.67 14.41
N SER A 129 13.41 -5.60 14.88
CA SER A 129 13.81 -4.62 15.89
C SER A 129 13.66 -3.18 15.41
N VAL A 130 13.97 -2.90 14.14
CA VAL A 130 13.86 -1.55 13.59
C VAL A 130 12.40 -1.12 13.49
N PHE A 131 11.51 -1.98 12.98
CA PHE A 131 10.07 -1.70 12.94
C PHE A 131 9.47 -1.57 14.34
N THR A 132 9.95 -2.35 15.30
CA THR A 132 9.52 -2.22 16.70
C THR A 132 9.90 -0.86 17.28
N ILE A 133 11.12 -0.37 17.00
CA ILE A 133 11.58 0.95 17.45
C ILE A 133 10.77 2.06 16.79
N GLU A 134 10.53 1.97 15.48
CA GLU A 134 9.68 2.91 14.74
C GLU A 134 8.29 3.02 15.37
N CYS A 135 7.62 1.87 15.55
CA CYS A 135 6.30 1.78 16.13
C CYS A 135 6.26 2.39 17.55
N ALA A 136 7.26 2.09 18.38
CA ALA A 136 7.37 2.66 19.73
C ALA A 136 7.55 4.20 19.69
N LEU A 137 8.37 4.72 18.77
CA LEU A 137 8.56 6.16 18.59
C LEU A 137 7.26 6.84 18.12
N LYS A 138 6.51 6.22 17.19
CA LYS A 138 5.21 6.72 16.73
C LYS A 138 4.16 6.73 17.85
N ILE A 139 4.06 5.66 18.65
CA ILE A 139 3.13 5.61 19.79
C ILE A 139 3.45 6.71 20.81
N TYR A 140 4.74 6.95 21.10
CA TYR A 140 5.16 8.01 22.00
C TYR A 140 4.86 9.41 21.43
N ALA A 141 5.07 9.62 20.13
CA ALA A 141 4.82 10.90 19.47
C ALA A 141 3.33 11.27 19.42
N PHE A 142 2.48 10.34 18.98
CA PHE A 142 1.07 10.63 18.67
C PHE A 142 0.11 10.40 19.85
N ASN A 143 0.57 9.78 20.94
CA ASN A 143 -0.28 9.22 22.01
C ASN A 143 -1.09 8.01 21.49
N PRO A 144 -1.17 6.89 22.23
CA PRO A 144 -1.80 5.65 21.75
C PRO A 144 -3.21 5.83 21.20
N LYS A 145 -4.03 6.71 21.80
CA LYS A 145 -5.41 6.96 21.34
C LYS A 145 -5.47 7.53 19.92
N ASN A 146 -4.52 8.40 19.54
CA ASN A 146 -4.48 8.96 18.19
C ASN A 146 -3.73 8.04 17.22
N TYR A 147 -2.73 7.30 17.70
CA TYR A 147 -2.00 6.32 16.90
C TYR A 147 -2.95 5.26 16.30
N PHE A 148 -3.87 4.69 17.10
CA PHE A 148 -4.84 3.70 16.59
C PHE A 148 -6.00 4.28 15.78
N ARG A 149 -6.17 5.61 15.74
CA ARG A 149 -7.20 6.25 14.90
C ARG A 149 -6.79 6.24 13.42
N ASP A 150 -5.49 6.24 13.17
CA ASP A 150 -4.93 6.11 11.83
C ASP A 150 -4.80 4.62 11.47
N ALA A 151 -5.52 4.20 10.43
CA ALA A 151 -5.55 2.82 9.98
C ALA A 151 -4.15 2.30 9.59
N TRP A 152 -3.29 3.19 9.07
CA TRP A 152 -1.95 2.85 8.61
C TRP A 152 -1.00 2.56 9.78
N ASN A 153 -1.07 3.36 10.83
CA ASN A 153 -0.33 3.14 12.06
C ASN A 153 -0.83 1.88 12.80
N ALA A 154 -2.15 1.64 12.84
CA ALA A 154 -2.69 0.42 13.42
C ALA A 154 -2.20 -0.84 12.69
N PHE A 155 -2.05 -0.77 11.36
CA PHE A 155 -1.53 -1.86 10.54
C PHE A 155 -0.04 -2.15 10.78
N ASP A 156 0.78 -1.10 10.92
CA ASP A 156 2.20 -1.23 11.30
C ASP A 156 2.35 -1.96 12.66
N PHE A 157 1.53 -1.59 13.65
CA PHE A 157 1.52 -2.28 14.95
C PHE A 157 1.17 -3.77 14.85
N ILE A 158 0.15 -4.13 14.06
CA ILE A 158 -0.22 -5.53 13.84
C ILE A 158 0.93 -6.31 13.20
N THR A 159 1.67 -5.68 12.30
CA THR A 159 2.82 -6.27 11.60
C THR A 159 3.98 -6.53 12.56
N VAL A 160 4.29 -5.58 13.44
CA VAL A 160 5.31 -5.75 14.49
C VAL A 160 4.92 -6.88 15.43
N VAL A 161 3.67 -6.91 15.90
CA VAL A 161 3.19 -7.98 16.79
C VAL A 161 3.25 -9.34 16.09
N GLY A 162 2.82 -9.42 14.83
CA GLY A 162 2.92 -10.64 14.02
C GLY A 162 4.36 -11.13 13.87
N SER A 163 5.31 -10.22 13.66
CA SER A 163 6.74 -10.53 13.52
C SER A 163 7.35 -11.04 14.83
N ILE A 164 6.97 -10.46 15.97
CA ILE A 164 7.40 -10.94 17.30
C ILE A 164 6.84 -12.34 17.56
N VAL A 165 5.55 -12.57 17.27
CA VAL A 165 4.91 -13.89 17.42
C VAL A 165 5.60 -14.92 16.53
N ASP A 166 5.94 -14.58 15.28
CA ASP A 166 6.66 -15.47 14.35
C ASP A 166 8.04 -15.89 14.91
N ILE A 167 8.80 -14.96 15.49
CA ILE A 167 10.08 -15.26 16.16
C ILE A 167 9.85 -16.21 17.35
N PHE A 168 8.85 -15.94 18.19
CA PHE A 168 8.54 -16.82 19.33
C PHE A 168 8.12 -18.21 18.86
N VAL A 169 7.24 -18.31 17.87
CA VAL A 169 6.69 -19.56 17.33
C VAL A 169 7.75 -20.37 16.58
N SER A 170 8.71 -19.73 15.91
CA SER A 170 9.86 -20.41 15.28
C SER A 170 10.71 -21.20 16.30
N ASN A 171 10.71 -20.82 17.58
CA ASN A 171 11.39 -21.59 18.63
C ASN A 171 10.61 -22.86 19.04
N TYR A 172 9.31 -22.94 18.73
CA TYR A 172 8.43 -24.07 19.05
C TYR A 172 8.18 -25.02 17.85
N SER A 173 8.93 -24.86 16.75
CA SER A 173 8.88 -25.75 15.57
C SER A 173 7.51 -25.84 14.88
N VAL A 174 6.64 -24.84 15.04
CA VAL A 174 5.39 -24.73 14.27
C VAL A 174 5.63 -23.75 13.12
N SER A 175 5.70 -24.27 11.90
CA SER A 175 5.93 -23.47 10.70
C SER A 175 4.69 -22.66 10.32
N MET A 176 4.43 -21.54 11.02
CA MET A 176 3.45 -20.52 10.59
C MET A 176 4.06 -19.59 9.51
N LEU A 177 4.87 -20.16 8.63
CA LEU A 177 5.72 -19.49 7.65
C LEU A 177 4.92 -18.84 6.50
N LEU A 178 3.61 -19.09 6.45
CA LEU A 178 2.68 -18.58 5.43
C LEU A 178 2.14 -17.17 5.74
N PHE A 179 2.08 -16.76 7.01
CA PHE A 179 1.48 -15.45 7.35
C PHE A 179 2.47 -14.30 7.18
N SER A 180 3.74 -14.49 7.56
CA SER A 180 4.77 -13.45 7.51
C SER A 180 5.10 -12.98 6.08
N LYS A 181 5.17 -13.89 5.10
CA LYS A 181 5.71 -13.55 3.76
C LYS A 181 4.70 -12.95 2.79
N THR A 182 3.44 -13.38 2.83
CA THR A 182 2.38 -12.85 1.96
C THR A 182 1.85 -11.52 2.47
N LEU A 183 1.80 -11.32 3.80
CA LEU A 183 1.40 -10.05 4.40
C LEU A 183 2.45 -8.95 4.11
N LEU A 184 3.74 -9.28 4.07
CA LEU A 184 4.83 -8.31 3.85
C LEU A 184 4.86 -7.73 2.43
N VAL A 185 4.51 -8.54 1.41
CA VAL A 185 4.34 -8.06 0.02
C VAL A 185 3.10 -7.16 -0.12
N VAL A 186 2.01 -7.51 0.57
CA VAL A 186 0.80 -6.68 0.63
C VAL A 186 1.06 -5.38 1.41
N LEU A 187 1.83 -5.43 2.49
CA LEU A 187 2.33 -4.27 3.25
C LEU A 187 3.07 -3.31 2.36
N ILE A 188 3.95 -3.80 1.49
CA ILE A 188 4.73 -2.95 0.58
C ILE A 188 3.85 -2.26 -0.44
N LEU A 189 2.96 -3.01 -1.09
CA LEU A 189 2.01 -2.44 -2.04
C LEU A 189 1.13 -1.38 -1.37
N MET A 190 0.68 -1.64 -0.14
CA MET A 190 -0.16 -0.72 0.61
C MET A 190 0.62 0.50 1.15
N HIS A 191 1.85 0.34 1.64
CA HIS A 191 2.69 1.46 2.07
C HIS A 191 3.14 2.33 0.90
N CYS A 192 3.41 1.72 -0.27
CA CYS A 192 3.63 2.44 -1.51
C CYS A 192 2.38 3.25 -1.91
N LEU A 193 1.19 2.67 -1.73
CA LEU A 193 -0.08 3.37 -1.95
C LEU A 193 -0.23 4.57 -1.00
N HIS A 194 0.03 4.39 0.31
CA HIS A 194 -0.03 5.48 1.29
C HIS A 194 0.91 6.62 0.96
N VAL A 195 2.15 6.31 0.54
CA VAL A 195 3.12 7.33 0.13
C VAL A 195 2.68 7.99 -1.18
N LEU A 196 2.09 7.25 -2.11
CA LEU A 196 1.52 7.82 -3.33
C LEU A 196 0.38 8.79 -3.00
N ASP A 197 -0.53 8.39 -2.10
CA ASP A 197 -1.65 9.22 -1.63
C ASP A 197 -1.13 10.47 -0.90
N THR A 198 -0.09 10.33 -0.07
CA THR A 198 0.55 11.46 0.64
C THR A 198 1.34 12.39 -0.29
N ILE A 199 1.72 11.94 -1.49
CA ILE A 199 2.39 12.76 -2.52
C ILE A 199 1.37 13.38 -3.49
N LEU A 200 0.22 12.72 -3.72
CA LEU A 200 -0.84 13.21 -4.59
C LEU A 200 -1.75 14.27 -3.92
N ASP A 201 -1.87 14.24 -2.59
CA ASP A 201 -2.56 15.26 -1.78
C ASP A 201 -1.65 16.45 -1.40
#